data_AF-A0A7J7DW88-F1
#
_entry.id   AF-A0A7J7DW88-F1
#
_cell.length_a   1.000
_cell.length_b   1.000
_cell.length_c   1.000
_cell.angle_alpha   90.00
_cell.angle_beta   90.00
_cell.angle_gamma   90.00
#
_symmetry.space_group_name_H-M   'P 1'
#
loop_
_entity.id
_entity.type
_entity.pdbx_description
1 polymer ?
#
loop_
_entity_poly.entity_id
_entity_poly.type
_entity_poly.pdbx_seq_one_letter_code
_entity_poly.pdbx_strand_id
1 'polypeptide(L)'
;MSRSALVRHSRCVWRFINPRTSQEKRLLSFNFSTSEHHENQRPSRPAPPPIRVSLTESAGRGVFATRIIGAGDLIHTAKPIVSHPSLFCNESVCQFCLRRLSSSMDTKSQSVRFCSEECKDNFMAVFDVETRTDWLAFHEYCRTESLKYPLLVKRLACMVISGAAPDDCLDILQPAILSPEMVLKMEEGFGLLRTTFIKANIRDEQLA
;
A
#
# COMPACT_ATOMS: atom_id res chain seq x y z
N MET A 1 37.03 -6.25 -39.67
CA MET A 1 37.01 -5.31 -38.53
C MET A 1 35.86 -4.34 -38.75
N SER A 2 34.75 -4.48 -38.03
CA SER A 2 33.61 -3.56 -38.12
C SER A 2 33.20 -3.13 -36.71
N ARG A 3 33.20 -1.83 -36.48
CA ARG A 3 32.86 -1.17 -35.21
C ARG A 3 31.36 -0.95 -35.15
N SER A 4 30.69 -1.56 -34.18
CA SER A 4 29.28 -1.27 -33.87
C SER A 4 29.22 -0.40 -32.62
N ALA A 5 28.66 0.80 -32.78
CA ALA A 5 28.56 1.81 -31.74
C ALA A 5 27.52 1.42 -30.68
N LEU A 6 27.91 1.51 -29.40
CA LEU A 6 27.03 1.42 -28.24
C LEU A 6 26.24 2.73 -28.12
N VAL A 7 24.93 2.65 -28.35
CA VAL A 7 23.98 3.74 -28.12
C VAL A 7 23.80 3.91 -26.61
N ARG A 8 24.17 5.09 -26.10
CA ARG A 8 23.90 5.53 -24.72
C ARG A 8 22.42 5.93 -24.62
N HIS A 9 21.66 5.27 -23.75
CA HIS A 9 20.34 5.77 -23.35
C HIS A 9 20.48 6.77 -22.20
N SER A 10 19.91 7.96 -22.42
CA SER A 10 19.85 9.09 -21.48
C SER A 10 19.05 8.73 -20.22
N ARG A 11 19.63 9.05 -19.06
CA ARG A 11 18.92 9.05 -17.77
C ARG A 11 18.19 10.39 -17.65
N CYS A 12 16.86 10.39 -17.67
CA CYS A 12 16.10 11.54 -17.20
C CYS A 12 16.16 11.57 -15.67
N VAL A 13 16.99 12.47 -15.15
CA VAL A 13 17.08 12.81 -13.73
C VAL A 13 15.99 13.82 -13.44
N TRP A 14 14.94 13.40 -12.74
CA TRP A 14 14.01 14.35 -12.11
C TRP A 14 14.72 14.95 -10.89
N ARG A 15 15.19 16.19 -11.04
CA ARG A 15 15.80 17.01 -9.99
C ARG A 15 14.71 17.63 -9.12
N PHE A 16 14.37 17.02 -8.00
CA PHE A 16 13.86 17.74 -6.81
C PHE A 16 14.16 16.92 -5.54
N ILE A 17 15.42 16.89 -5.11
CA ILE A 17 15.77 16.62 -3.71
C ILE A 17 16.92 17.57 -3.34
N ASN A 18 16.60 18.61 -2.58
CA ASN A 18 17.60 19.38 -1.85
C ASN A 18 18.03 18.54 -0.64
N PRO A 19 19.31 18.17 -0.48
CA PRO A 19 19.76 17.47 0.71
C PRO A 19 19.99 18.48 1.82
N ARG A 20 18.97 18.76 2.64
CA ARG A 20 19.23 19.32 3.96
C ARG A 20 19.65 18.18 4.88
N THR A 21 20.95 18.14 5.12
CA THR A 21 21.60 17.44 6.22
C THR A 21 20.87 17.72 7.55
N SER A 22 20.25 16.69 8.11
CA SER A 22 20.12 16.55 9.56
C SER A 22 20.35 15.07 9.89
N GLN A 23 21.54 14.82 10.43
CA GLN A 23 21.87 13.57 11.08
C GLN A 23 20.95 13.42 12.29
N GLU A 24 19.98 12.52 12.22
CA GLU A 24 19.54 11.75 13.37
C GLU A 24 18.97 10.43 12.87
N LYS A 25 19.84 9.41 12.81
CA LYS A 25 19.44 8.04 12.52
C LYS A 25 18.60 7.51 13.69
N ARG A 26 17.31 7.85 13.74
CA ARG A 26 16.34 7.00 14.42
C ARG A 26 16.14 5.77 13.56
N LEU A 27 16.92 4.73 13.87
CA LEU A 27 16.63 3.38 13.43
C LEU A 27 15.20 3.07 13.88
N LEU A 28 14.27 2.97 12.94
CA LEU A 28 12.93 2.46 13.20
C LEU A 28 13.10 0.99 13.61
N SER A 29 13.13 0.75 14.91
CA SER A 29 13.00 -0.57 15.49
C SER A 29 11.59 -1.06 15.19
N PHE A 30 11.45 -1.93 14.20
CA PHE A 30 10.23 -2.67 13.97
C PHE A 30 10.02 -3.61 15.16
N ASN A 31 9.13 -3.22 16.07
CA ASN A 31 8.72 -4.07 17.18
C ASN A 31 7.86 -5.22 16.62
N PHE A 32 8.43 -6.42 16.64
CA PHE A 32 7.73 -7.66 16.35
C PHE A 32 7.05 -8.13 17.63
N SER A 33 5.73 -8.29 17.60
CA SER A 33 4.97 -8.90 18.70
C SER A 33 4.52 -10.29 18.28
N THR A 34 5.02 -11.32 18.97
CA THR A 34 4.48 -12.68 18.94
C THR A 34 3.55 -12.85 20.14
N SER A 35 2.27 -13.15 19.93
CA SER A 35 1.39 -13.55 21.05
C SER A 35 1.61 -15.03 21.33
N GLU A 36 2.20 -15.35 22.48
CA GLU A 36 2.24 -16.72 22.99
C GLU A 36 1.07 -16.93 23.97
N HIS A 37 0.37 -18.06 23.82
CA HIS A 37 -0.63 -18.51 24.78
C HIS A 37 0.06 -18.90 26.11
N HIS A 38 -0.53 -18.46 27.22
CA HIS A 38 -0.08 -18.67 28.60
C HIS A 38 0.22 -20.14 28.93
N GLU A 39 1.49 -20.49 29.16
CA GLU A 39 1.89 -21.50 30.15
C GLU A 39 3.21 -21.07 30.82
N ASN A 40 3.23 -21.21 32.15
CA ASN A 40 4.28 -20.76 33.08
C ASN A 40 5.71 -21.19 32.68
N GLN A 41 6.53 -20.28 32.15
CA GLN A 41 8.00 -20.43 32.16
C GLN A 41 8.69 -19.08 32.45
N ARG A 42 9.86 -19.15 33.10
CA ARG A 42 10.75 -18.02 33.46
C ARG A 42 10.98 -17.08 32.26
N PRO A 43 11.35 -15.79 32.46
CA PRO A 43 11.55 -14.86 31.36
C PRO A 43 12.80 -15.22 30.55
N SER A 44 12.65 -16.22 29.69
CA SER A 44 13.57 -16.55 28.61
C SER A 44 13.46 -15.44 27.59
N ARG A 45 14.60 -14.82 27.28
CA ARG A 45 14.74 -13.83 26.22
C ARG A 45 14.05 -14.39 24.96
N PRO A 46 13.11 -13.65 24.34
CA PRO A 46 12.35 -14.16 23.20
C PRO A 46 13.32 -14.67 22.14
N ALA A 47 13.04 -15.87 21.63
CA ALA A 47 13.83 -16.45 20.55
C ALA A 47 13.91 -15.44 19.39
N PRO A 48 15.07 -15.36 18.69
CA PRO A 48 15.17 -14.48 17.53
C PRO A 48 14.05 -14.82 16.53
N PRO A 49 13.51 -13.81 15.82
CA PRO A 49 12.43 -14.04 14.85
C PRO A 49 12.81 -15.18 13.91
N PRO A 50 11.85 -16.03 13.48
CA PRO A 50 12.13 -17.21 12.65
C PRO A 50 12.71 -16.85 11.28
N ILE A 51 12.76 -15.56 10.95
CA ILE A 51 13.25 -15.00 9.70
C ILE A 51 14.15 -13.79 9.94
N ARG A 52 15.09 -13.54 9.02
CA ARG A 52 15.93 -12.35 8.92
C ARG A 52 16.00 -11.85 7.49
N VAL A 53 16.21 -10.55 7.29
CA VAL A 53 16.47 -9.97 5.97
C VAL A 53 17.97 -9.99 5.70
N SER A 54 18.37 -10.44 4.51
CA SER A 54 19.76 -10.38 4.03
C SER A 54 19.79 -10.14 2.51
N LEU A 55 20.98 -9.93 1.94
CA LEU A 55 21.14 -9.85 0.48
C LEU A 55 21.20 -11.25 -0.14
N THR A 56 20.65 -11.35 -1.34
CA THR A 56 20.79 -12.47 -2.26
C THR A 56 21.85 -12.12 -3.29
N GLU A 57 22.38 -13.13 -3.98
CA GLU A 57 23.43 -12.93 -5.00
C GLU A 57 22.93 -12.18 -6.25
N SER A 58 21.63 -12.27 -6.57
CA SER A 58 21.09 -11.78 -7.84
C SER A 58 19.75 -11.04 -7.77
N ALA A 59 19.01 -11.13 -6.66
CA ALA A 59 17.65 -10.60 -6.54
C ALA A 59 17.51 -9.46 -5.51
N GLY A 60 18.63 -8.92 -4.99
CA GLY A 60 18.60 -7.88 -3.96
C GLY A 60 18.26 -8.45 -2.58
N ARG A 61 17.30 -7.85 -1.85
CA ARG A 61 16.95 -8.26 -0.49
C ARG A 61 16.08 -9.52 -0.49
N GLY A 62 16.40 -10.47 0.38
CA GLY A 62 15.63 -11.70 0.61
C GLY A 62 15.37 -11.94 2.09
N VAL A 63 14.40 -12.81 2.38
CA VAL A 63 14.03 -13.26 3.72
C VAL A 63 14.55 -14.67 3.92
N PHE A 64 15.32 -14.90 4.99
CA PHE A 64 16.02 -16.15 5.28
C PHE A 64 15.61 -16.68 6.64
N ALA A 65 15.44 -18.00 6.77
CA ALA A 65 15.14 -18.62 8.04
C ALA A 65 16.33 -18.51 9.03
N THR A 66 16.04 -18.29 10.31
CA THR A 66 17.05 -18.28 11.40
C THR A 66 17.09 -19.59 12.18
N ARG A 67 16.08 -20.44 11.99
CA ARG A 67 15.91 -21.77 12.58
C ARG A 67 15.20 -22.71 11.61
N ILE A 68 15.06 -23.98 11.97
CA ILE A 68 14.20 -24.92 11.27
C ILE A 68 12.73 -24.48 11.45
N ILE A 69 11.98 -24.47 10.35
CA ILE A 69 10.55 -24.13 10.28
C ILE A 69 9.79 -25.38 9.87
N GLY A 70 8.87 -25.83 10.71
CA GLY A 70 8.04 -27.01 10.46
C GLY A 70 6.87 -26.72 9.51
N ALA A 71 6.24 -27.79 9.01
CA ALA A 71 4.99 -27.66 8.26
C ALA A 71 3.88 -27.13 9.17
N GLY A 72 3.22 -26.05 8.75
CA GLY A 72 2.17 -25.39 9.54
C GLY A 72 2.67 -24.31 10.52
N ASP A 73 3.98 -24.10 10.63
CA ASP A 73 4.54 -23.04 11.48
C ASP A 73 4.11 -21.64 11.01
N LEU A 74 3.64 -20.82 11.94
CA LEU A 74 3.42 -19.40 11.69
C LEU A 74 4.77 -18.66 11.63
N ILE A 75 5.14 -18.21 10.44
CA ILE A 75 6.42 -17.51 10.21
C ILE A 75 6.31 -16.01 10.52
N HIS A 76 5.22 -15.37 10.09
CA HIS A 76 5.02 -13.92 10.25
C HIS A 76 3.54 -13.55 10.08
N THR A 77 3.13 -12.47 10.73
CA THR A 77 1.84 -11.80 10.52
C THR A 77 2.10 -10.33 10.22
N ALA A 78 1.49 -9.82 9.15
CA ALA A 78 1.55 -8.41 8.77
C ALA A 78 0.13 -7.85 8.59
N LYS A 79 -0.06 -6.59 8.96
CA LYS A 79 -1.22 -5.81 8.53
C LYS A 79 -0.92 -5.18 7.19
N PRO A 80 -1.85 -5.20 6.21
CA PRO A 80 -1.63 -4.53 4.94
C PRO A 80 -1.49 -3.02 5.17
N ILE A 81 -0.57 -2.39 4.44
CA ILE A 81 -0.42 -0.92 4.44
C ILE A 81 -1.69 -0.29 3.86
N VAL A 82 -2.20 -0.86 2.77
CA VAL A 82 -3.42 -0.42 2.10
C VAL A 82 -4.20 -1.62 1.58
N SER A 83 -5.52 -1.56 1.71
CA SER A 83 -6.47 -2.53 1.19
C SER A 83 -7.63 -1.81 0.49
N HIS A 84 -8.06 -2.35 -0.64
CA HIS A 84 -9.22 -1.86 -1.37
C HIS A 84 -9.97 -3.05 -1.96
N PRO A 85 -11.31 -3.13 -1.81
CA PRO A 85 -12.09 -4.18 -2.46
C PRO A 85 -12.00 -4.06 -3.99
N SER A 86 -12.14 -5.16 -4.72
CA SER A 86 -12.29 -5.05 -6.17
C SER A 86 -13.61 -4.36 -6.50
N LEU A 87 -13.69 -3.65 -7.64
CA LEU A 87 -14.91 -2.97 -8.08
C LEU A 87 -16.15 -3.89 -8.12
N PHE A 88 -15.94 -5.20 -8.28
CA PHE A 88 -17.00 -6.20 -8.37
C PHE A 88 -17.40 -6.81 -7.02
N CYS A 89 -16.64 -6.58 -5.95
CA CYS A 89 -16.86 -7.23 -4.66
C CYS A 89 -17.23 -6.27 -3.52
N ASN A 90 -17.42 -4.98 -3.82
CA ASN A 90 -17.68 -3.92 -2.83
C ASN A 90 -18.84 -4.23 -1.85
N GLU A 91 -19.83 -5.01 -2.26
CA GLU A 91 -21.02 -5.31 -1.46
C GLU A 91 -20.90 -6.59 -0.61
N SER A 92 -19.87 -7.40 -0.84
CA SER A 92 -19.73 -8.74 -0.24
C SER A 92 -18.62 -8.86 0.81
N VAL A 93 -17.86 -7.78 1.02
CA VAL A 93 -16.73 -7.73 1.95
C VAL A 93 -16.80 -6.49 2.82
N CYS A 94 -16.12 -6.53 3.96
CA CYS A 94 -15.89 -5.35 4.78
C CYS A 94 -14.95 -4.39 4.04
N GLN A 95 -15.34 -3.11 3.96
CA GLN A 95 -14.59 -2.06 3.25
C GLN A 95 -13.18 -1.82 3.81
N PHE A 96 -12.98 -2.09 5.11
CA PHE A 96 -11.71 -1.92 5.80
C PHE A 96 -10.84 -3.19 5.76
N CYS A 97 -11.32 -4.27 6.39
CA CYS A 97 -10.52 -5.48 6.60
C CYS A 97 -10.69 -6.55 5.50
N LEU A 98 -11.53 -6.31 4.49
CA LEU A 98 -11.86 -7.24 3.39
C LEU A 98 -12.43 -8.60 3.84
N ARG A 99 -12.81 -8.76 5.11
CA ARG A 99 -13.51 -9.95 5.60
C ARG A 99 -14.81 -10.14 4.80
N ARG A 100 -15.01 -11.33 4.25
CA ARG A 100 -16.27 -11.68 3.57
C ARG A 100 -17.43 -11.56 4.55
N LEU A 101 -18.47 -10.85 4.15
CA LEU A 101 -19.68 -10.69 4.92
C LEU A 101 -20.69 -11.74 4.46
N SER A 102 -21.39 -12.37 5.40
CA SER A 102 -22.57 -13.14 5.08
C SER A 102 -23.64 -12.20 4.53
N SER A 103 -24.35 -12.64 3.49
CA SER A 103 -25.52 -11.94 2.96
C SER A 103 -26.62 -11.97 4.02
N SER A 104 -26.59 -11.08 5.02
CA SER A 104 -27.76 -10.86 5.87
C SER A 104 -28.76 -10.04 5.06
N MET A 105 -30.01 -10.52 5.04
CA MET A 105 -31.18 -9.97 4.35
C MET A 105 -31.66 -8.63 4.93
N ASP A 106 -30.75 -7.81 5.47
CA ASP A 106 -31.09 -6.49 5.98
C ASP A 106 -30.87 -5.44 4.91
N THR A 107 -32.01 -5.09 4.33
CA THR A 107 -32.28 -3.99 3.44
C THR A 107 -31.92 -2.66 4.11
N LYS A 108 -30.93 -1.97 3.52
CA LYS A 108 -31.00 -0.57 3.12
C LYS A 108 -29.73 -0.22 2.36
N SER A 109 -29.93 0.48 1.25
CA SER A 109 -29.01 1.08 0.30
C SER A 109 -27.83 1.84 0.95
N GLN A 110 -26.85 1.13 1.50
CA GLN A 110 -25.52 1.66 1.77
C GLN A 110 -24.54 0.95 0.83
N SER A 111 -23.83 1.72 0.02
CA SER A 111 -22.84 1.22 -0.93
C SER A 111 -21.63 0.56 -0.25
N VAL A 112 -21.51 0.67 1.07
CA VAL A 112 -20.34 0.26 1.85
C VAL A 112 -20.79 -0.54 3.08
N ARG A 113 -20.09 -1.64 3.37
CA ARG A 113 -20.38 -2.53 4.50
C ARG A 113 -19.17 -2.72 5.42
N PHE A 114 -19.42 -2.93 6.72
CA PHE A 114 -18.40 -3.18 7.75
C PHE A 114 -18.72 -4.41 8.59
N CYS A 115 -17.70 -5.11 9.10
CA CYS A 115 -17.91 -6.29 9.97
C CYS A 115 -18.02 -5.95 11.46
N SER A 116 -17.63 -4.74 11.87
CA SER A 116 -17.68 -4.24 13.25
C SER A 116 -17.67 -2.71 13.25
N GLU A 117 -18.12 -2.11 14.35
CA GLU A 117 -18.02 -0.65 14.54
C GLU A 117 -16.56 -0.19 14.53
N GLU A 118 -15.65 -0.98 15.10
CA GLU A 118 -14.20 -0.71 15.01
C GLU A 118 -13.70 -0.57 13.56
N CYS A 119 -14.15 -1.44 12.64
CA CYS A 119 -13.77 -1.34 11.23
C CYS A 119 -14.38 -0.11 10.55
N LYS A 120 -15.56 0.33 11.01
CA LYS A 120 -16.20 1.53 10.52
C LYS A 120 -15.44 2.76 11.00
N ASP A 121 -15.23 2.88 12.31
CA ASP A 121 -14.52 4.00 12.94
C ASP A 121 -13.09 4.18 12.39
N ASN A 122 -12.34 3.08 12.25
CA ASN A 122 -10.99 3.11 11.68
C ASN A 122 -10.96 3.53 10.20
N PHE A 123 -12.07 3.38 9.49
CA PHE A 123 -12.16 3.72 8.08
C PHE A 123 -12.86 5.07 7.83
N MET A 124 -13.56 5.64 8.83
CA MET A 124 -14.39 6.82 8.65
C MET A 124 -13.63 8.01 8.08
N ALA A 125 -12.46 8.34 8.64
CA ALA A 125 -11.66 9.46 8.16
C ALA A 125 -11.26 9.34 6.68
N VAL A 126 -10.98 8.12 6.23
CA VAL A 126 -10.64 7.82 4.83
C VAL A 126 -11.90 7.87 3.96
N PHE A 127 -13.01 7.32 4.45
CA PHE A 127 -14.30 7.33 3.77
C PHE A 127 -14.82 8.75 3.50
N ASP A 128 -14.62 9.68 4.44
CA ASP A 128 -15.02 11.07 4.29
C ASP A 128 -14.22 11.79 3.20
N VAL A 129 -12.95 11.43 2.99
CA VAL A 129 -12.18 11.93 1.84
C VAL A 129 -12.68 11.30 0.53
N GLU A 130 -12.91 9.99 0.53
CA GLU A 130 -13.39 9.28 -0.66
C GLU A 130 -14.76 9.77 -1.11
N THR A 131 -15.69 10.06 -0.21
CA THR A 131 -17.06 10.44 -0.58
C THR A 131 -17.21 11.90 -0.99
N ARG A 132 -16.25 12.77 -0.65
CA ARG A 132 -16.22 14.18 -1.11
C ARG A 132 -15.88 14.33 -2.59
N THR A 133 -15.49 13.25 -3.24
CA THR A 133 -14.85 13.29 -4.55
C THR A 133 -15.66 12.47 -5.56
N ASP A 134 -15.85 13.01 -6.77
CA ASP A 134 -16.47 12.26 -7.87
C ASP A 134 -15.43 11.36 -8.56
N TRP A 135 -15.57 10.06 -8.35
CA TRP A 135 -14.68 9.04 -8.90
C TRP A 135 -15.14 8.43 -10.22
N LEU A 136 -16.26 8.88 -10.81
CA LEU A 136 -16.85 8.24 -11.99
C LEU A 136 -15.84 8.06 -13.14
N ALA A 137 -15.15 9.14 -13.53
CA ALA A 137 -14.16 9.10 -14.60
C ALA A 137 -12.98 8.16 -14.27
N PHE A 138 -12.52 8.18 -13.02
CA PHE A 138 -11.40 7.35 -12.56
C PHE A 138 -11.79 5.86 -12.51
N HIS A 139 -12.99 5.54 -12.03
CA HIS A 139 -13.50 4.16 -11.99
C HIS A 139 -13.77 3.63 -13.38
N GLU A 140 -14.29 4.46 -14.30
CA GLU A 140 -14.49 4.07 -15.69
C GLU A 140 -13.15 3.76 -16.36
N TYR A 141 -12.15 4.64 -16.22
CA TYR A 141 -10.78 4.38 -16.69
C TYR A 141 -10.25 3.03 -16.18
N CYS A 142 -10.35 2.78 -14.86
CA CYS A 142 -9.91 1.51 -14.27
C CYS A 142 -10.68 0.30 -14.82
N ARG A 143 -11.97 0.46 -15.09
CA ARG A 143 -12.82 -0.60 -15.65
C ARG A 143 -12.47 -0.90 -17.09
N THR A 144 -12.37 0.11 -17.95
CA THR A 144 -12.06 -0.02 -19.38
C THR A 144 -10.67 -0.63 -19.58
N GLU A 145 -9.68 -0.16 -18.83
CA GLU A 145 -8.30 -0.66 -18.91
C GLU A 145 -8.06 -1.94 -18.08
N SER A 146 -9.10 -2.44 -17.37
CA SER A 146 -9.00 -3.60 -16.48
C SER A 146 -7.92 -3.48 -15.39
N LEU A 147 -7.71 -2.26 -14.88
CA LEU A 147 -6.68 -1.92 -13.90
C LEU A 147 -7.20 -2.02 -12.47
N LYS A 148 -6.45 -2.71 -11.61
CA LYS A 148 -6.79 -2.92 -10.19
C LYS A 148 -5.95 -2.04 -9.25
N TYR A 149 -4.67 -1.87 -9.55
CA TYR A 149 -3.73 -1.13 -8.72
C TYR A 149 -4.03 0.37 -8.56
N PRO A 150 -4.56 1.08 -9.58
CA PRO A 150 -4.91 2.49 -9.40
C PRO A 150 -5.95 2.72 -8.29
N LEU A 151 -6.83 1.75 -8.02
CA LEU A 151 -7.79 1.84 -6.92
C LEU A 151 -7.12 1.74 -5.54
N LEU A 152 -6.03 0.97 -5.42
CA LEU A 152 -5.20 0.94 -4.22
C LEU A 152 -4.45 2.26 -4.04
N VAL A 153 -3.92 2.83 -5.12
CA VAL A 153 -3.25 4.14 -5.08
C VAL A 153 -4.24 5.23 -4.65
N LYS A 154 -5.45 5.24 -5.22
CA LYS A 154 -6.55 6.12 -4.81
C LYS A 154 -6.84 6.01 -3.31
N ARG A 155 -6.99 4.78 -2.80
CA ARG A 155 -7.20 4.52 -1.37
C ARG A 155 -6.06 5.09 -0.53
N LEU A 156 -4.82 4.81 -0.92
CA LEU A 156 -3.64 5.28 -0.20
C LEU A 156 -3.58 6.81 -0.17
N ALA A 157 -3.84 7.48 -1.29
CA ALA A 157 -3.90 8.94 -1.33
C ALA A 157 -4.96 9.49 -0.36
N CYS A 158 -6.14 8.87 -0.30
CA CYS A 158 -7.17 9.25 0.67
C CYS A 158 -6.72 9.01 2.13
N MET A 159 -5.96 7.94 2.38
CA MET A 159 -5.36 7.67 3.70
C MET A 159 -4.33 8.74 4.09
N VAL A 160 -3.48 9.17 3.16
CA VAL A 160 -2.50 10.24 3.41
C VAL A 160 -3.21 11.58 3.67
N ILE A 161 -4.17 11.96 2.81
CA ILE A 161 -4.94 13.22 2.94
C ILE A 161 -5.73 13.28 4.25
N SER A 162 -6.27 12.15 4.72
CA SER A 162 -6.98 12.07 6.02
C SER A 162 -6.06 11.97 7.23
N GLY A 163 -4.74 11.81 7.03
CA GLY A 163 -3.77 11.57 8.10
C GLY A 163 -3.80 10.15 8.67
N ALA A 164 -4.51 9.22 8.03
CA ALA A 164 -4.55 7.81 8.42
C ALA A 164 -3.28 7.03 8.05
N ALA A 165 -2.46 7.58 7.13
CA ALA A 165 -1.13 7.06 6.80
C ALA A 165 -0.15 8.21 6.59
N PRO A 166 1.14 8.03 6.90
CA PRO A 166 2.17 9.00 6.52
C PRO A 166 2.46 8.91 5.00
N ASP A 167 2.95 10.01 4.45
CA ASP A 167 3.36 10.14 3.04
C ASP A 167 4.57 9.26 2.67
N ASP A 168 5.45 8.99 3.64
CA ASP A 168 6.65 8.16 3.50
C ASP A 168 6.40 6.64 3.65
N CYS A 169 5.14 6.20 3.82
CA CYS A 169 4.83 4.81 4.14
C CYS A 169 5.28 3.78 3.09
N LEU A 170 5.60 4.22 1.87
CA LEU A 170 6.07 3.38 0.77
C LEU A 170 7.56 3.55 0.43
N ASP A 171 8.33 4.34 1.19
CA ASP A 171 9.76 4.60 0.92
C ASP A 171 10.64 3.34 0.95
N ILE A 172 10.15 2.27 1.58
CA ILE A 172 10.82 0.97 1.60
C ILE A 172 10.83 0.27 0.24
N LEU A 173 9.88 0.61 -0.64
CA LEU A 173 9.72 -0.01 -1.95
C LEU A 173 10.84 0.42 -2.90
N GLN A 174 11.21 -0.49 -3.80
CA GLN A 174 12.14 -0.17 -4.87
C GLN A 174 11.35 0.34 -6.08
N PRO A 175 11.84 1.36 -6.80
CA PRO A 175 11.24 1.79 -8.05
C PRO A 175 11.16 0.62 -9.03
N ALA A 176 10.02 0.49 -9.71
CA ALA A 176 9.84 -0.51 -10.76
C ALA A 176 10.58 -0.06 -12.04
N ILE A 177 11.14 -1.02 -12.78
CA ILE A 177 11.62 -0.79 -14.14
C ILE A 177 10.40 -0.93 -15.07
N LEU A 178 10.00 0.17 -15.70
CA LEU A 178 8.80 0.26 -16.53
C LEU A 178 9.18 0.50 -17.99
N SER A 179 8.39 -0.06 -18.92
CA SER A 179 8.50 0.31 -20.33
C SER A 179 7.89 1.71 -20.57
N PRO A 180 8.25 2.40 -21.65
CA PRO A 180 7.66 3.70 -21.98
C PRO A 180 6.12 3.66 -22.05
N GLU A 181 5.55 2.58 -22.59
CA GLU A 181 4.11 2.40 -22.71
C GLU A 181 3.44 2.27 -21.33
N MET A 182 4.08 1.55 -20.40
CA MET A 182 3.60 1.44 -19.01
C MET A 182 3.64 2.79 -18.30
N VAL A 183 4.71 3.57 -18.52
CA VAL A 183 4.84 4.91 -17.94
C VAL A 183 3.72 5.83 -18.42
N LEU A 184 3.43 5.84 -19.73
CA LEU A 184 2.34 6.65 -20.29
C LEU A 184 0.98 6.34 -19.65
N LYS A 185 0.66 5.04 -19.48
CA LYS A 185 -0.58 4.63 -18.78
C LYS A 185 -0.61 5.09 -17.32
N MET A 186 0.53 5.01 -16.62
CA MET A 186 0.62 5.48 -15.24
C MET A 186 0.43 6.99 -15.14
N GLU A 187 1.01 7.76 -16.05
CA GLU A 187 0.87 9.22 -16.11
C GLU A 187 -0.58 9.64 -16.40
N GLU A 188 -1.28 8.95 -17.29
CA GLU A 188 -2.71 9.16 -17.56
C GLU A 188 -3.56 8.91 -16.31
N GLY A 189 -3.38 7.75 -15.68
CA GLY A 189 -4.09 7.41 -14.43
C GLY A 189 -3.79 8.39 -13.29
N PHE A 190 -2.54 8.85 -13.17
CA PHE A 190 -2.14 9.88 -12.21
C PHE A 190 -2.80 11.23 -12.50
N GLY A 191 -2.84 11.64 -13.77
CA GLY A 191 -3.52 12.87 -14.20
C GLY A 191 -5.00 12.88 -13.84
N LEU A 192 -5.69 11.74 -14.05
CA LEU A 192 -7.08 11.56 -13.63
C LEU A 192 -7.23 11.67 -12.11
N LEU A 193 -6.40 10.95 -11.34
CA LEU A 193 -6.43 10.99 -9.87
C LEU A 193 -6.26 12.43 -9.36
N ARG A 194 -5.24 13.13 -9.86
CA ARG A 194 -4.92 14.51 -9.46
C ARG A 194 -6.05 15.47 -9.80
N THR A 195 -6.57 15.40 -11.02
CA THR A 195 -7.68 16.26 -11.47
C THR A 195 -8.92 16.05 -10.63
N THR A 196 -9.21 14.80 -10.27
CA THR A 196 -10.33 14.43 -9.41
C THR A 196 -10.20 15.02 -8.01
N PHE A 197 -9.01 15.00 -7.40
CA PHE A 197 -8.77 15.66 -6.11
C PHE A 197 -8.82 17.20 -6.17
N ILE A 198 -8.27 17.81 -7.23
CA ILE A 198 -8.34 19.26 -7.43
C ILE A 198 -9.80 19.73 -7.52
N LYS A 199 -10.64 19.00 -8.27
CA LYS A 199 -12.09 19.29 -8.38
C LYS A 199 -12.83 19.19 -7.05
N ALA A 200 -12.35 18.36 -6.12
CA ALA A 200 -12.87 18.25 -4.75
C ALA A 200 -12.32 19.31 -3.79
N ASN A 201 -11.61 20.33 -4.31
CA ASN A 201 -11.00 21.42 -3.54
C ASN A 201 -10.00 20.95 -2.46
N ILE A 202 -9.34 19.81 -2.70
CA ILE A 202 -8.23 19.35 -1.87
C ILE A 202 -6.98 20.15 -2.28
N ARG A 203 -6.35 20.81 -1.30
CA ARG A 203 -5.22 21.73 -1.55
C ARG A 203 -4.03 20.99 -2.15
N ASP A 204 -3.31 21.66 -3.05
CA ASP A 204 -2.08 21.13 -3.66
C ASP A 204 -1.03 20.74 -2.60
N GLU A 205 -1.00 21.42 -1.46
CA GLU A 205 -0.11 21.12 -0.32
C GLU A 205 -0.34 19.72 0.27
N GLN A 206 -1.54 19.16 0.12
CA GLN A 206 -1.90 17.80 0.56
C GLN A 206 -1.74 16.77 -0.55
N LEU A 207 -1.36 17.22 -1.76
CA LEU A 207 -1.15 16.41 -2.97
C LEU A 207 0.32 16.41 -3.41
N ALA A 208 1.19 17.14 -2.71
CA ALA A 208 2.60 17.37 -3.04
C ALA A 208 3.54 16.37 -2.35
#